data_AF-A0A9Q9ZS86-F1
#
_entry.id   AF-A0A9Q9ZS86-F1
#
_cell.length_a   1.000
_cell.length_b   1.000
_cell.length_c   1.000
_cell.angle_alpha   90.00
_cell.angle_beta   90.00
_cell.angle_gamma   90.00
#
_symmetry.space_group_name_H-M   'P 1'
#
loop_
_entity.id
_entity.type
_entity.pdbx_description
1 polymer ?
#
loop_
_entity_poly.entity_id
_entity_poly.type
_entity_poly.pdbx_seq_one_letter_code
_entity_poly.pdbx_strand_id
1 'polypeptide(L)'
;MPFQHKSIFQSCEAGPCVFLLVIKADRFTAEERRTVEKIERFLGPNHLNKTWILFTRGDELDKGNTTIKEFVVKNEALKTLEKYDQRYHVFNNMKRESSDQARLLLAKIIQTSFLLNASEGGMLRRITTVTTFTRDLDVTRRSSRRIVLLGKTGCGKSVSGNTILGQKVFKSEIDLNSVTCQCSVNHATVSGRSVTVVDTPGFFDTRDEVNTDEQVKKEIARSVYLSSPGPHAFLIVFRVTDRFTKHEQQIPQQIEMMFGQEVLKYSIILFTYGDLLKGKSIENLIKGNSRMRHLVQECGDRFHVFNNEDENNREQVNDLLQKIDTMIEQNDGYYSNQMFQDAQRFRREEEKRRQREEEWKKQQEENVKDRIQNIRAEYEAHRLKAERQREEEWRKQQLEIERVRIQMQKMRTEYEAEVERLTAERQRAEEWRKQQESREQSNPEFEEFYRQYERRFSFSAFISGTKHTGIGAVVGCVLGAALGVISGPAGVAVGGVVGGVVGGAVGGAVGTMYRVFKE
;
A
#
# COMPACT_ATOMS: atom_id res chain seq x y z
N MET A 1 -59.82 18.89 -24.25
CA MET A 1 -60.20 17.46 -24.20
C MET A 1 -59.05 16.68 -23.58
N PRO A 2 -59.16 16.26 -22.30
CA PRO A 2 -58.11 15.51 -21.63
C PRO A 2 -58.20 14.05 -22.10
N PHE A 3 -57.34 13.64 -23.02
CA PHE A 3 -57.26 12.24 -23.39
C PHE A 3 -56.58 11.43 -22.28
N GLN A 4 -57.20 10.30 -21.95
CA GLN A 4 -56.82 9.37 -20.90
C GLN A 4 -55.43 8.77 -21.19
N HIS A 5 -54.37 9.33 -20.60
CA HIS A 5 -53.01 8.76 -20.74
C HIS A 5 -52.52 8.01 -19.50
N LYS A 6 -53.24 8.08 -18.36
CA LYS A 6 -52.93 7.28 -17.16
C LYS A 6 -53.13 5.78 -17.38
N SER A 7 -53.96 5.36 -18.34
CA SER A 7 -54.21 3.94 -18.61
C SER A 7 -53.04 3.22 -19.29
N ILE A 8 -52.16 3.94 -20.02
CA ILE A 8 -51.01 3.35 -20.74
C ILE A 8 -49.95 2.84 -19.74
N PHE A 9 -49.78 3.52 -18.62
CA PHE A 9 -48.86 3.09 -17.56
C PHE A 9 -49.48 2.01 -16.65
N GLN A 10 -50.80 1.96 -16.54
CA GLN A 10 -51.53 0.94 -15.77
C GLN A 10 -51.60 -0.42 -16.46
N SER A 11 -51.31 -0.51 -17.77
CA SER A 11 -51.30 -1.79 -18.50
C SER A 11 -50.01 -2.59 -18.30
N CYS A 12 -49.02 -2.04 -17.61
CA CYS A 12 -47.77 -2.72 -17.25
C CYS A 12 -47.72 -2.88 -15.73
N GLU A 13 -48.00 -4.08 -15.20
CA GLU A 13 -48.04 -4.34 -13.73
C GLU A 13 -46.74 -3.96 -13.00
N ALA A 14 -45.58 -3.99 -13.69
CA ALA A 14 -44.27 -3.63 -13.14
C ALA A 14 -43.78 -2.22 -13.55
N GLY A 15 -44.61 -1.43 -14.24
CA GLY A 15 -44.21 -0.18 -14.90
C GLY A 15 -43.28 -0.40 -16.11
N PRO A 16 -43.23 0.55 -17.05
CA PRO A 16 -42.39 0.42 -18.25
C PRO A 16 -40.90 0.47 -17.90
N CYS A 17 -40.18 -0.58 -18.29
CA CYS A 17 -38.73 -0.70 -18.06
C CYS A 17 -37.89 0.11 -19.06
N VAL A 18 -38.41 0.31 -20.29
CA VAL A 18 -37.74 1.02 -21.38
C VAL A 18 -38.79 1.75 -22.22
N PHE A 19 -38.48 2.96 -22.68
CA PHE A 19 -39.28 3.66 -23.69
C PHE A 19 -38.51 3.68 -25.02
N LEU A 20 -39.16 3.31 -26.12
CA LEU A 20 -38.57 3.40 -27.45
C LEU A 20 -39.19 4.58 -28.20
N LEU A 21 -38.39 5.60 -28.45
CA LEU A 21 -38.74 6.73 -29.30
C LEU A 21 -38.37 6.40 -30.74
N VAL A 22 -39.37 6.07 -31.56
CA VAL A 22 -39.14 5.60 -32.93
C VAL A 22 -39.07 6.78 -33.89
N ILE A 23 -37.96 6.91 -34.62
CA ILE A 23 -37.67 8.00 -35.57
C ILE A 23 -37.26 7.38 -36.92
N LYS A 24 -37.59 7.99 -38.05
CA LYS A 24 -37.09 7.52 -39.37
C LYS A 24 -35.73 8.15 -39.66
N ALA A 25 -34.80 7.36 -40.19
CA ALA A 25 -33.43 7.76 -40.51
C ALA A 25 -33.27 8.35 -41.92
N ASP A 26 -34.32 8.92 -42.49
CA ASP A 26 -34.33 9.51 -43.84
C ASP A 26 -34.40 11.05 -43.79
N ARG A 27 -35.30 11.62 -42.99
CA ARG A 27 -35.45 13.07 -42.77
C ARG A 27 -35.99 13.29 -41.36
N PHE A 28 -35.33 14.16 -40.59
CA PHE A 28 -35.83 14.64 -39.30
C PHE A 28 -36.24 16.11 -39.44
N THR A 29 -37.54 16.34 -39.52
CA THR A 29 -38.16 17.65 -39.77
C THR A 29 -38.39 18.43 -38.48
N ALA A 30 -38.63 19.74 -38.60
CA ALA A 30 -38.97 20.58 -37.44
C ALA A 30 -40.27 20.15 -36.74
N GLU A 31 -41.19 19.50 -37.46
CA GLU A 31 -42.44 18.96 -36.91
C GLU A 31 -42.21 17.69 -36.08
N GLU A 32 -41.35 16.78 -36.56
CA GLU A 32 -40.93 15.60 -35.80
C GLU A 32 -40.18 16.00 -34.54
N ARG A 33 -39.32 17.03 -34.61
CA ARG A 33 -38.68 17.62 -33.42
C ARG A 33 -39.68 18.11 -32.38
N ARG A 34 -40.70 18.88 -32.78
CA ARG A 34 -41.76 19.34 -31.86
C ARG A 34 -42.54 18.18 -31.26
N THR A 35 -42.69 17.09 -31.99
CA THR A 35 -43.36 15.88 -31.51
C THR A 35 -42.52 15.17 -30.45
N VAL A 36 -41.21 15.03 -30.67
CA VAL A 36 -40.28 14.49 -29.67
C VAL A 36 -40.29 15.35 -28.40
N GLU A 37 -40.21 16.67 -28.52
CA GLU A 37 -40.25 17.59 -27.37
C GLU A 37 -41.56 17.47 -26.56
N LYS A 38 -42.70 17.21 -27.22
CA LYS A 38 -43.97 16.92 -26.54
C LYS A 38 -43.95 15.58 -25.81
N ILE A 39 -43.41 14.53 -26.43
CA ILE A 39 -43.28 13.20 -25.82
C ILE A 39 -42.34 13.26 -24.61
N GLU A 40 -41.26 14.04 -24.67
CA GLU A 40 -40.34 14.23 -23.55
C GLU A 40 -41.00 14.93 -22.36
N ARG A 41 -41.76 16.00 -22.62
CA ARG A 41 -42.57 16.66 -21.56
C ARG A 41 -43.59 15.71 -20.95
N PHE A 42 -44.13 14.78 -21.74
CA PHE A 42 -45.05 13.77 -21.27
C PHE A 42 -44.37 12.69 -20.39
N LEU A 43 -43.18 12.21 -20.79
CA LEU A 43 -42.43 11.20 -20.04
C LEU A 43 -41.83 11.76 -18.73
N GLY A 44 -41.48 13.04 -18.71
CA GLY A 44 -40.87 13.70 -17.55
C GLY A 44 -39.38 13.31 -17.35
N PRO A 45 -38.64 14.06 -16.51
CA PRO A 45 -37.19 13.94 -16.42
C PRO A 45 -36.71 12.58 -15.90
N ASN A 46 -37.47 11.94 -15.01
CA ASN A 46 -37.12 10.66 -14.39
C ASN A 46 -37.17 9.47 -15.36
N HIS A 47 -37.76 9.62 -16.54
CA HIS A 47 -37.89 8.55 -17.53
C HIS A 47 -36.98 8.76 -18.74
N LEU A 48 -36.35 9.94 -18.88
CA LEU A 48 -35.40 10.20 -19.96
C LEU A 48 -34.20 9.23 -19.90
N ASN A 49 -33.74 8.84 -18.70
CA ASN A 49 -32.68 7.84 -18.50
C ASN A 49 -33.10 6.39 -18.86
N LYS A 50 -34.40 6.14 -19.11
CA LYS A 50 -34.94 4.84 -19.58
C LYS A 50 -35.39 4.87 -21.04
N THR A 51 -35.31 6.03 -21.70
CA THR A 51 -35.73 6.20 -23.10
C THR A 51 -34.58 5.96 -24.09
N TRP A 52 -34.81 5.11 -25.08
CA TRP A 52 -33.92 4.80 -26.19
C TRP A 52 -34.50 5.31 -27.50
N ILE A 53 -33.64 5.74 -28.42
CA ILE A 53 -34.06 6.17 -29.75
C ILE A 53 -33.92 5.02 -30.73
N LEU A 54 -35.02 4.64 -31.37
CA LEU A 54 -35.04 3.62 -32.40
C LEU A 54 -35.15 4.27 -33.77
N PHE A 55 -34.03 4.35 -34.48
CA PHE A 55 -34.00 4.80 -35.86
C PHE A 55 -34.48 3.68 -36.79
N THR A 56 -35.49 3.94 -37.61
CA THR A 56 -36.00 3.00 -38.62
C THR A 56 -35.54 3.43 -40.02
N ARG A 57 -35.66 2.54 -41.02
CA ARG A 57 -35.13 2.74 -42.39
C ARG A 57 -33.61 2.82 -42.47
N GLY A 58 -32.91 1.97 -41.71
CA GLY A 58 -31.44 1.86 -41.79
C GLY A 58 -30.91 1.56 -43.20
N ASP A 59 -31.73 1.01 -44.11
CA ASP A 59 -31.39 0.81 -45.52
C ASP A 59 -31.09 2.11 -46.28
N GLU A 60 -31.69 3.23 -45.89
CA GLU A 60 -31.40 4.54 -46.52
C GLU A 60 -30.03 5.08 -46.07
N LEU A 61 -29.61 4.76 -44.86
CA LEU A 61 -28.24 5.05 -44.37
C LEU A 61 -27.22 4.17 -45.12
N ASP A 62 -27.56 2.90 -45.33
CA ASP A 62 -26.73 1.93 -46.08
C ASP A 62 -26.53 2.39 -47.53
N LYS A 63 -27.59 2.86 -48.22
CA LYS A 63 -27.52 3.38 -49.61
C LYS A 63 -26.67 4.65 -49.73
N GLY A 64 -26.67 5.50 -48.71
CA GLY A 64 -25.90 6.74 -48.67
C GLY A 64 -24.46 6.58 -48.16
N ASN A 65 -24.00 5.35 -47.87
CA ASN A 65 -22.74 5.04 -47.21
C ASN A 65 -22.44 5.96 -46.01
N THR A 66 -23.49 6.31 -45.25
CA THR A 66 -23.42 7.26 -44.14
C THR A 66 -23.79 6.53 -42.86
N THR A 67 -22.93 6.59 -41.85
CA THR A 67 -23.23 5.96 -40.55
C THR A 67 -24.28 6.76 -39.79
N ILE A 68 -24.99 6.11 -38.86
CA ILE A 68 -25.96 6.81 -38.00
C ILE A 68 -25.30 7.93 -37.17
N LYS A 69 -24.03 7.77 -36.80
CA LYS A 69 -23.26 8.81 -36.10
C LYS A 69 -23.08 10.04 -36.97
N GLU A 70 -22.70 9.85 -38.23
CA GLU A 70 -22.57 10.95 -39.19
C GLU A 70 -23.91 11.59 -39.52
N PHE A 71 -25.00 10.82 -39.60
CA PHE A 71 -26.35 11.32 -39.80
C PHE A 71 -26.82 12.22 -38.65
N VAL A 72 -26.56 11.81 -37.40
CA VAL A 72 -26.89 12.60 -36.20
C VAL A 72 -26.05 13.88 -36.14
N VAL A 73 -24.75 13.82 -36.49
CA VAL A 73 -23.87 15.00 -36.49
C VAL A 73 -24.21 16.02 -37.57
N LYS A 74 -24.58 15.55 -38.78
CA LYS A 74 -24.92 16.41 -39.93
C LYS A 74 -26.25 17.13 -39.78
N ASN A 75 -27.16 16.63 -38.94
CA ASN A 75 -28.50 17.19 -38.80
C ASN A 75 -28.63 17.96 -37.46
N GLU A 76 -28.65 19.30 -37.53
CA GLU A 76 -28.73 20.14 -36.33
C GLU A 76 -29.98 19.90 -35.49
N ALA A 77 -31.08 19.43 -36.09
CA ALA A 77 -32.29 19.10 -35.37
C ALA A 77 -32.16 17.80 -34.54
N LEU A 78 -31.18 16.93 -34.85
CA LEU A 78 -30.86 15.71 -34.09
C LEU A 78 -29.77 15.93 -33.03
N LYS A 79 -29.03 17.05 -33.06
CA LYS A 79 -28.06 17.42 -31.99
C LYS A 79 -28.72 17.48 -30.61
N THR A 80 -29.99 17.87 -30.53
CA THR A 80 -30.76 17.89 -29.27
C THR A 80 -30.98 16.50 -28.66
N LEU A 81 -30.69 15.43 -29.41
CA LEU A 81 -30.77 14.04 -28.96
C LEU A 81 -29.44 13.53 -28.36
N GLU A 82 -28.39 14.35 -28.32
CA GLU A 82 -27.14 14.01 -27.60
C GLU A 82 -27.38 13.73 -26.11
N LYS A 83 -28.42 14.35 -25.53
CA LYS A 83 -28.87 14.11 -24.14
C LYS A 83 -29.28 12.67 -23.84
N TYR A 84 -29.46 11.82 -24.86
CA TYR A 84 -29.72 10.40 -24.69
C TYR A 84 -28.43 9.56 -24.53
N ASP A 85 -27.26 10.21 -24.52
CA ASP A 85 -25.95 9.61 -24.23
C ASP A 85 -25.69 8.31 -25.02
N GLN A 86 -25.81 8.43 -26.34
CA GLN A 86 -25.62 7.32 -27.29
C GLN A 86 -26.61 6.14 -27.18
N ARG A 87 -27.71 6.27 -26.42
CA ARG A 87 -28.79 5.27 -26.35
C ARG A 87 -29.70 5.32 -27.58
N TYR A 88 -29.15 4.88 -28.71
CA TYR A 88 -29.90 4.70 -29.93
C TYR A 88 -29.55 3.40 -30.65
N HIS A 89 -30.47 2.94 -31.48
CA HIS A 89 -30.31 1.74 -32.26
C HIS A 89 -30.98 1.91 -33.63
N VAL A 90 -30.46 1.26 -34.67
CA VAL A 90 -30.95 1.42 -36.04
C VAL A 90 -31.55 0.10 -36.54
N PHE A 91 -32.80 0.15 -36.98
CA PHE A 91 -33.51 -0.93 -37.63
C PHE A 91 -33.59 -0.70 -39.14
N ASN A 92 -33.13 -1.69 -39.88
CA ASN A 92 -33.37 -1.85 -41.30
C ASN A 92 -34.58 -2.78 -41.49
N ASN A 93 -35.75 -2.18 -41.71
CA ASN A 93 -37.02 -2.88 -41.85
C ASN A 93 -37.15 -3.63 -43.20
N MET A 94 -36.21 -3.47 -44.14
CA MET A 94 -36.21 -4.15 -45.44
C MET A 94 -35.49 -5.50 -45.43
N LYS A 95 -34.70 -5.80 -44.38
CA LYS A 95 -34.06 -7.11 -44.20
C LYS A 95 -35.06 -8.12 -43.61
N ARG A 96 -35.27 -9.26 -44.29
CA ARG A 96 -36.22 -10.31 -43.90
C ARG A 96 -35.83 -11.09 -42.64
N GLU A 97 -34.58 -10.98 -42.20
CA GLU A 97 -34.07 -11.54 -40.94
C GLU A 97 -34.20 -10.50 -39.81
N SER A 98 -35.41 -10.36 -39.27
CA SER A 98 -35.76 -9.31 -38.30
C SER A 98 -35.33 -9.61 -36.85
N SER A 99 -34.96 -10.85 -36.52
CA SER A 99 -34.71 -11.28 -35.14
C SER A 99 -33.41 -10.74 -34.55
N ASP A 100 -32.34 -10.64 -35.34
CA ASP A 100 -31.04 -10.19 -34.85
C ASP A 100 -31.03 -8.71 -34.48
N GLN A 101 -31.80 -7.88 -35.19
CA GLN A 101 -31.90 -6.45 -34.92
C GLN A 101 -32.58 -6.20 -33.56
N ALA A 102 -33.69 -6.91 -33.29
CA ALA A 102 -34.35 -6.88 -31.99
C ALA A 102 -33.46 -7.43 -30.86
N ARG A 103 -32.72 -8.51 -31.13
CA ARG A 103 -31.77 -9.07 -30.16
C ARG A 103 -30.64 -8.10 -29.81
N LEU A 104 -30.06 -7.42 -30.80
CA LEU A 104 -29.02 -6.41 -30.61
C LEU A 104 -29.52 -5.19 -29.83
N LEU A 105 -30.76 -4.74 -30.07
CA LEU A 105 -31.39 -3.68 -29.28
C LEU A 105 -31.52 -4.08 -27.81
N LEU A 106 -32.07 -5.27 -27.55
CA LEU A 106 -32.25 -5.78 -26.19
C LEU A 106 -30.92 -5.96 -25.45
N ALA A 107 -29.89 -6.47 -26.13
CA ALA A 107 -28.55 -6.61 -25.56
C ALA A 107 -27.96 -5.25 -25.13
N LYS A 108 -28.09 -4.21 -25.99
CA LYS A 108 -27.63 -2.86 -25.67
C LYS A 108 -28.36 -2.25 -24.47
N ILE A 109 -29.68 -2.42 -24.42
CA ILE A 109 -30.52 -1.95 -23.31
C ILE A 109 -30.08 -2.55 -21.97
N ILE A 110 -29.85 -3.88 -21.94
CA ILE A 110 -29.46 -4.62 -20.73
C ILE A 110 -28.05 -4.23 -20.27
N GLN A 111 -27.13 -4.02 -21.22
CA GLN A 111 -25.75 -3.62 -20.92
C GLN A 111 -25.68 -2.24 -20.25
N THR A 112 -26.48 -1.27 -20.74
CA THR A 112 -26.49 0.09 -20.18
C THR A 112 -27.16 0.16 -18.81
N SER A 113 -28.21 -0.63 -18.56
CA SER A 113 -28.85 -0.69 -17.23
C SER A 113 -27.93 -1.33 -16.18
N PHE A 114 -27.10 -2.30 -16.56
CA PHE A 114 -26.12 -2.92 -15.67
C PHE A 114 -25.00 -1.96 -15.25
N LEU A 115 -24.51 -1.12 -16.18
CA LEU A 115 -23.45 -0.14 -15.91
C LEU A 115 -23.91 1.00 -14.99
N LEU A 116 -25.17 1.42 -15.08
CA LEU A 116 -25.73 2.48 -14.22
C LEU A 116 -25.92 2.00 -12.77
N ASN A 117 -26.21 0.72 -12.55
CA ASN A 117 -26.41 0.16 -11.21
C ASN A 117 -25.08 -0.15 -10.49
N ALA A 118 -23.97 -0.24 -11.23
CA ALA A 118 -22.65 -0.54 -10.67
C ALA A 118 -21.98 0.66 -9.97
N SER A 119 -22.48 1.89 -10.18
CA SER A 119 -21.91 3.10 -9.56
C SER A 119 -22.45 3.39 -8.15
N GLU A 120 -23.47 2.68 -7.68
CA GLU A 120 -24.09 2.91 -6.36
C GLU A 120 -23.63 1.95 -5.24
N GLY A 121 -22.85 0.92 -5.53
CA GLY A 121 -22.50 -0.13 -4.57
C GLY A 121 -21.03 -0.16 -4.16
N GLY A 122 -20.66 0.56 -3.09
CA GLY A 122 -19.34 0.46 -2.48
C GLY A 122 -19.10 -0.86 -1.74
N MET A 123 -17.81 -1.20 -1.59
CA MET A 123 -17.22 -2.21 -0.68
C MET A 123 -17.14 -3.65 -1.20
N LEU A 124 -15.91 -4.13 -1.46
CA LEU A 124 -15.52 -5.48 -1.02
C LEU A 124 -14.02 -5.58 -0.77
N ARG A 125 -13.70 -5.96 0.47
CA ARG A 125 -12.36 -6.25 0.99
C ARG A 125 -12.09 -7.75 0.82
N ARG A 126 -10.97 -8.06 0.16
CA ARG A 126 -9.99 -9.12 0.49
C ARG A 126 -10.47 -10.59 0.58
N ILE A 127 -10.09 -11.39 -0.42
CA ILE A 127 -9.52 -12.73 -0.21
C ILE A 127 -8.24 -12.84 -1.05
N THR A 128 -7.18 -13.29 -0.39
CA THR A 128 -5.81 -13.46 -0.89
C THR A 128 -5.62 -14.91 -1.31
N THR A 129 -5.03 -15.18 -2.48
CA THR A 129 -3.99 -16.22 -2.62
C THR A 129 -3.07 -15.86 -3.79
N VAL A 130 -1.79 -16.12 -3.58
CA VAL A 130 -0.60 -15.61 -4.26
C VAL A 130 -0.52 -16.00 -5.73
N THR A 131 -0.33 -15.01 -6.60
CA THR A 131 0.05 -15.17 -8.02
C THR A 131 1.58 -15.16 -8.11
N THR A 132 2.19 -16.29 -8.46
CA THR A 132 3.61 -16.35 -8.82
C THR A 132 3.78 -15.99 -10.30
N PHE A 133 4.67 -15.03 -10.56
CA PHE A 133 4.83 -14.35 -11.84
C PHE A 133 5.62 -15.16 -12.88
N THR A 134 5.11 -15.10 -14.11
CA THR A 134 5.71 -15.20 -15.45
C THR A 134 7.19 -15.61 -15.59
N ARG A 135 7.43 -16.65 -16.41
CA ARG A 135 8.61 -16.72 -17.31
C ARG A 135 8.48 -17.63 -18.53
N ASP A 136 7.27 -18.07 -18.88
CA ASP A 136 7.10 -19.32 -19.61
C ASP A 136 6.04 -19.22 -20.74
N LEU A 137 5.79 -17.99 -21.21
CA LEU A 137 4.58 -17.58 -21.96
C LEU A 137 4.37 -18.24 -23.33
N ASP A 138 5.38 -18.90 -23.91
CA ASP A 138 5.22 -19.58 -25.21
C ASP A 138 5.06 -21.11 -25.08
N VAL A 139 5.63 -21.72 -24.03
CA VAL A 139 5.42 -23.15 -23.70
C VAL A 139 4.12 -23.34 -22.87
N THR A 140 3.73 -22.36 -22.06
CA THR A 140 2.56 -22.46 -21.16
C THR A 140 1.21 -22.27 -21.83
N ARG A 141 1.13 -21.60 -22.98
CA ARG A 141 -0.15 -21.44 -23.69
C ARG A 141 -0.74 -22.78 -24.15
N ARG A 142 0.12 -23.72 -24.57
CA ARG A 142 -0.29 -25.07 -24.98
C ARG A 142 -0.44 -26.05 -23.83
N SER A 143 0.04 -25.72 -22.63
CA SER A 143 -0.01 -26.59 -21.45
C SER A 143 -1.06 -26.18 -20.41
N SER A 144 -1.72 -25.03 -20.58
CA SER A 144 -2.79 -24.57 -19.68
C SER A 144 -4.15 -25.14 -20.09
N ARG A 145 -4.91 -25.67 -19.14
CA ARG A 145 -6.30 -26.12 -19.32
C ARG A 145 -7.20 -25.39 -18.35
N ARG A 146 -8.25 -24.74 -18.87
CA ARG A 146 -9.24 -23.99 -18.09
C ARG A 146 -10.56 -24.71 -18.28
N ILE A 147 -11.05 -25.33 -17.22
CA ILE A 147 -12.19 -26.24 -17.25
C ILE A 147 -13.29 -25.60 -16.42
N VAL A 148 -14.51 -25.53 -16.96
CA VAL A 148 -15.70 -25.07 -16.22
C VAL A 148 -16.63 -26.26 -16.03
N LEU A 149 -17.02 -26.54 -14.79
CA LEU A 149 -17.93 -27.64 -14.46
C LEU A 149 -19.36 -27.13 -14.44
N LEU A 150 -20.25 -27.71 -15.24
CA LEU A 150 -21.67 -27.34 -15.33
C LEU A 150 -22.54 -28.54 -14.96
N GLY A 151 -23.70 -28.33 -14.35
CA GLY A 151 -24.56 -29.44 -13.93
C GLY A 151 -25.50 -29.07 -12.79
N LYS A 152 -26.45 -29.95 -12.48
CA LYS A 152 -27.39 -29.82 -11.37
C LYS A 152 -26.71 -29.85 -10.01
N THR A 153 -27.39 -29.41 -8.96
CA THR A 153 -26.93 -29.62 -7.58
C THR A 153 -26.87 -31.12 -7.29
N GLY A 154 -25.82 -31.55 -6.59
CA GLY A 154 -25.63 -32.96 -6.21
C GLY A 154 -25.15 -33.91 -7.31
N CYS A 155 -24.89 -33.45 -8.54
CA CYS A 155 -24.38 -34.34 -9.61
C CYS A 155 -22.88 -34.68 -9.49
N GLY A 156 -22.18 -34.14 -8.48
CA GLY A 156 -20.78 -34.46 -8.21
C GLY A 156 -19.75 -33.55 -8.89
N LYS A 157 -20.11 -32.30 -9.20
CA LYS A 157 -19.19 -31.30 -9.81
C LYS A 157 -17.96 -31.07 -8.94
N SER A 158 -18.15 -30.62 -7.70
CA SER A 158 -17.06 -30.30 -6.77
C SER A 158 -16.14 -31.50 -6.51
N VAL A 159 -16.70 -32.70 -6.36
CA VAL A 159 -15.93 -33.95 -6.24
C VAL A 159 -15.11 -34.21 -7.51
N SER A 160 -15.71 -34.09 -8.69
CA SER A 160 -15.00 -34.27 -9.96
C SER A 160 -13.88 -33.23 -10.15
N GLY A 161 -14.10 -31.99 -9.69
CA GLY A 161 -13.07 -30.95 -9.67
C GLY A 161 -11.89 -31.33 -8.77
N ASN A 162 -12.15 -31.90 -7.60
CA ASN A 162 -11.12 -32.42 -6.71
C ASN A 162 -10.37 -33.60 -7.34
N THR A 163 -11.08 -34.54 -7.99
CA THR A 163 -10.49 -35.67 -8.72
C THR A 163 -9.55 -35.18 -9.83
N ILE A 164 -10.00 -34.22 -10.65
CA ILE A 164 -9.19 -33.62 -11.73
C ILE A 164 -7.90 -33.03 -11.14
N LEU A 165 -8.03 -32.18 -10.13
CA LEU A 165 -6.89 -31.47 -9.52
C LEU A 165 -6.00 -32.40 -8.67
N GLY A 166 -6.50 -33.55 -8.25
CA GLY A 166 -5.78 -34.47 -7.36
C GLY A 166 -5.67 -33.98 -5.91
N GLN A 167 -6.54 -33.05 -5.50
CA GLN A 167 -6.51 -32.42 -4.17
C GLN A 167 -7.92 -32.00 -3.74
N LYS A 168 -8.19 -32.03 -2.43
CA LYS A 168 -9.50 -31.67 -1.85
C LYS A 168 -9.59 -30.16 -1.61
N VAL A 169 -9.94 -29.41 -2.66
CA VAL A 169 -9.99 -27.92 -2.63
C VAL A 169 -11.40 -27.36 -2.73
N PHE A 170 -12.30 -28.05 -3.41
CA PHE A 170 -13.72 -27.72 -3.43
C PHE A 170 -14.40 -28.44 -2.27
N LYS A 171 -15.24 -27.71 -1.52
CA LYS A 171 -16.05 -28.31 -0.46
C LYS A 171 -17.06 -29.26 -1.09
N SER A 172 -17.02 -30.53 -0.70
CA SER A 172 -17.91 -31.57 -1.20
C SER A 172 -18.39 -32.42 -0.02
N GLU A 173 -19.38 -31.92 0.69
CA GLU A 173 -20.05 -32.64 1.78
C GLU A 173 -21.39 -33.19 1.27
N ILE A 174 -21.79 -34.38 1.76
CA ILE A 174 -23.13 -34.92 1.49
C ILE A 174 -24.09 -34.16 2.40
N ASP A 175 -24.66 -33.08 1.89
CA ASP A 175 -25.67 -32.28 2.59
C ASP A 175 -26.98 -32.29 1.78
N LEU A 176 -28.11 -32.21 2.49
CA LEU A 176 -29.45 -32.05 1.90
C LEU A 176 -29.64 -30.64 1.32
N ASN A 177 -28.80 -29.68 1.72
CA ASN A 177 -28.75 -28.33 1.17
C ASN A 177 -27.61 -28.16 0.15
N SER A 178 -27.75 -27.19 -0.76
CA SER A 178 -26.70 -26.88 -1.73
C SER A 178 -25.44 -26.33 -1.03
N VAL A 179 -24.35 -27.09 -1.05
CA VAL A 179 -23.06 -26.73 -0.42
C VAL A 179 -22.32 -25.65 -1.23
N THR A 180 -22.49 -25.63 -2.55
CA THR A 180 -21.82 -24.69 -3.46
C THR A 180 -22.79 -23.62 -3.94
N CYS A 181 -22.84 -22.49 -3.22
CA CYS A 181 -23.68 -21.35 -3.57
C CYS A 181 -22.97 -20.30 -4.46
N GLN A 182 -21.66 -20.43 -4.68
CA GLN A 182 -20.85 -19.46 -5.42
C GLN A 182 -19.78 -20.17 -6.27
N CYS A 183 -19.49 -19.63 -7.46
CA CYS A 183 -18.42 -20.07 -8.32
C CYS A 183 -17.07 -19.95 -7.61
N SER A 184 -16.28 -21.00 -7.67
CA SER A 184 -14.93 -21.06 -7.09
C SER A 184 -13.93 -21.56 -8.11
N VAL A 185 -12.69 -21.11 -8.03
CA VAL A 185 -11.62 -21.51 -8.95
C VAL A 185 -10.42 -22.03 -8.17
N ASN A 186 -9.85 -23.13 -8.64
CA ASN A 186 -8.60 -23.67 -8.14
C ASN A 186 -7.72 -24.13 -9.29
N HIS A 187 -6.42 -24.24 -9.03
CA HIS A 187 -5.42 -24.62 -10.02
C HIS A 187 -4.43 -25.63 -9.44
N ALA A 188 -3.96 -26.54 -10.27
CA ALA A 188 -2.93 -27.52 -9.94
C ALA A 188 -2.16 -27.92 -11.21
N THR A 189 -0.94 -28.43 -11.03
CA THR A 189 -0.20 -29.07 -12.12
C THR A 189 -0.55 -30.55 -12.15
N VAL A 190 -1.19 -30.99 -13.24
CA VAL A 190 -1.68 -32.37 -13.39
C VAL A 190 -1.09 -32.96 -14.66
N SER A 191 -0.32 -34.04 -14.54
CA SER A 191 0.26 -34.75 -15.68
C SER A 191 1.02 -33.82 -16.64
N GLY A 192 1.83 -32.95 -16.06
CA GLY A 192 2.63 -31.94 -16.77
C GLY A 192 1.85 -30.73 -17.31
N ARG A 193 0.52 -30.66 -17.12
CA ARG A 193 -0.35 -29.58 -17.59
C ARG A 193 -0.72 -28.65 -16.43
N SER A 194 -0.78 -27.35 -16.68
CA SER A 194 -1.34 -26.39 -15.72
C SER A 194 -2.86 -26.41 -15.85
N VAL A 195 -3.55 -27.03 -14.89
CA VAL A 195 -5.01 -27.20 -14.93
C VAL A 195 -5.66 -26.22 -13.96
N THR A 196 -6.65 -25.47 -14.45
CA THR A 196 -7.52 -24.60 -13.68
C THR A 196 -8.94 -25.12 -13.82
N VAL A 197 -9.61 -25.36 -12.69
CA VAL A 197 -11.00 -25.81 -12.65
C VAL A 197 -11.84 -24.73 -11.98
N VAL A 198 -12.93 -24.37 -12.63
CA VAL A 198 -13.98 -23.51 -12.09
C VAL A 198 -15.17 -24.40 -11.74
N ASP A 199 -15.44 -24.54 -10.46
CA ASP A 199 -16.64 -25.21 -9.96
C ASP A 199 -17.77 -24.20 -9.85
N THR A 200 -18.95 -24.53 -10.39
CA THR A 200 -20.11 -23.64 -10.44
C THR A 200 -21.24 -24.16 -9.55
N PRO A 201 -22.18 -23.29 -9.14
CA PRO A 201 -23.43 -23.73 -8.53
C PRO A 201 -24.27 -24.62 -9.47
N GLY A 202 -25.33 -25.21 -8.93
CA GLY A 202 -26.35 -25.93 -9.72
C GLY A 202 -27.13 -25.00 -10.64
N PHE A 203 -26.77 -24.92 -11.92
CA PHE A 203 -27.44 -24.02 -12.87
C PHE A 203 -28.73 -24.59 -13.49
N PHE A 204 -29.01 -25.88 -13.31
CA PHE A 204 -30.12 -26.58 -13.99
C PHE A 204 -31.16 -27.16 -13.02
N ASP A 205 -31.23 -26.67 -11.79
CA ASP A 205 -32.15 -27.21 -10.79
C ASP A 205 -33.59 -26.77 -11.09
N THR A 206 -34.52 -27.74 -11.13
CA THR A 206 -35.96 -27.52 -11.39
C THR A 206 -36.72 -26.96 -10.19
N ARG A 207 -36.12 -27.07 -9.01
CA ARG A 207 -36.64 -26.56 -7.76
C ARG A 207 -35.62 -25.53 -7.34
N ASP A 208 -36.00 -24.26 -7.39
CA ASP A 208 -35.97 -23.45 -6.18
C ASP A 208 -36.37 -22.01 -6.48
N GLU A 209 -37.40 -21.58 -5.76
CA GLU A 209 -37.73 -20.19 -5.42
C GLU A 209 -36.59 -19.47 -4.66
N VAL A 210 -35.43 -20.12 -4.49
CA VAL A 210 -34.28 -19.70 -3.67
C VAL A 210 -33.21 -18.97 -4.50
N ASN A 211 -33.06 -19.30 -5.79
CA ASN A 211 -32.14 -18.58 -6.67
C ASN A 211 -32.90 -17.61 -7.56
N THR A 212 -32.81 -16.31 -7.26
CA THR A 212 -33.34 -15.30 -8.18
C THR A 212 -32.58 -15.33 -9.50
N ASP A 213 -33.23 -15.01 -10.62
CA ASP A 213 -32.59 -14.85 -11.93
C ASP A 213 -31.31 -13.99 -11.87
N GLU A 214 -31.26 -13.05 -10.93
CA GLU A 214 -30.12 -12.18 -10.68
C GLU A 214 -28.92 -12.93 -10.07
N GLN A 215 -29.14 -13.83 -9.12
CA GLN A 215 -28.06 -14.65 -8.54
C GLN A 215 -27.46 -15.59 -9.58
N VAL A 216 -28.29 -16.22 -10.42
CA VAL A 216 -27.83 -17.06 -11.52
C VAL A 216 -26.99 -16.24 -12.50
N LYS A 217 -27.44 -15.06 -12.92
CA LYS A 217 -26.68 -14.14 -13.79
C LYS A 217 -25.34 -13.73 -13.17
N LYS A 218 -25.32 -13.44 -11.87
CA LYS A 218 -24.10 -13.06 -11.14
C LYS A 218 -23.09 -14.20 -11.13
N GLU A 219 -23.53 -15.43 -10.91
CA GLU A 219 -22.64 -16.59 -10.87
C GLU A 219 -22.17 -17.01 -12.28
N ILE A 220 -22.99 -16.81 -13.32
CA ILE A 220 -22.54 -16.91 -14.72
C ILE A 220 -21.45 -15.87 -14.99
N ALA A 221 -21.68 -14.59 -14.67
CA ALA A 221 -20.69 -13.53 -14.87
C ALA A 221 -19.39 -13.80 -14.10
N ARG A 222 -19.49 -14.31 -12.88
CA ARG A 222 -18.34 -14.75 -12.08
C ARG A 222 -17.60 -15.91 -12.77
N SER A 223 -18.30 -16.91 -13.27
CA SER A 223 -17.67 -18.02 -14.00
C SER A 223 -16.91 -17.55 -15.23
N VAL A 224 -17.47 -16.59 -15.98
CA VAL A 224 -16.82 -15.95 -17.15
C VAL A 224 -15.58 -15.16 -16.73
N TYR A 225 -15.69 -14.37 -15.65
CA TYR A 225 -14.56 -13.63 -15.09
C TYR A 225 -13.42 -14.57 -14.66
N LEU A 226 -13.73 -15.67 -13.97
CA LEU A 226 -12.71 -16.59 -13.46
C LEU A 226 -12.07 -17.43 -14.58
N SER A 227 -12.83 -17.81 -15.61
CA SER A 227 -12.34 -18.63 -16.72
C SER A 227 -11.82 -17.85 -17.94
N SER A 228 -11.87 -16.50 -17.92
CA SER A 228 -11.30 -15.66 -18.97
C SER A 228 -9.79 -15.98 -19.18
N PRO A 229 -9.19 -15.83 -20.37
CA PRO A 229 -9.77 -15.32 -21.62
C PRO A 229 -10.86 -16.19 -22.24
N GLY A 230 -11.07 -17.38 -21.68
CA GLY A 230 -12.09 -18.32 -22.12
C GLY A 230 -11.73 -19.73 -21.69
N PRO A 231 -12.70 -20.60 -21.38
CA PRO A 231 -12.43 -21.97 -21.01
C PRO A 231 -11.97 -22.79 -22.23
N HIS A 232 -11.07 -23.73 -21.97
CA HIS A 232 -10.68 -24.74 -22.95
C HIS A 232 -11.69 -25.89 -23.02
N ALA A 233 -12.39 -26.16 -21.92
CA ALA A 233 -13.44 -27.16 -21.88
C ALA A 233 -14.55 -26.79 -20.90
N PHE A 234 -15.79 -27.11 -21.28
CA PHE A 234 -16.92 -27.21 -20.38
C PHE A 234 -17.20 -28.69 -20.11
N LEU A 235 -17.30 -29.09 -18.84
CA LEU A 235 -17.71 -30.43 -18.47
C LEU A 235 -19.15 -30.39 -17.98
N ILE A 236 -20.06 -31.01 -18.72
CA ILE A 236 -21.48 -31.08 -18.36
C ILE A 236 -21.69 -32.37 -17.56
N VAL A 237 -21.90 -32.22 -16.26
CA VAL A 237 -21.83 -33.30 -15.29
C VAL A 237 -23.22 -33.92 -15.03
N PHE A 238 -23.32 -35.22 -15.25
CA PHE A 238 -24.49 -36.06 -14.95
C PHE A 238 -24.08 -37.26 -14.09
N ARG A 239 -24.98 -37.78 -13.26
CA ARG A 239 -24.76 -39.08 -12.61
C ARG A 239 -25.12 -40.20 -13.58
N VAL A 240 -24.43 -41.34 -13.52
CA VAL A 240 -24.83 -42.52 -14.34
C VAL A 240 -26.24 -43.03 -14.00
N THR A 241 -26.75 -42.71 -12.81
CA THR A 241 -28.10 -43.07 -12.35
C THR A 241 -29.17 -42.03 -12.70
N ASP A 242 -28.79 -40.89 -13.29
CA ASP A 242 -29.77 -39.84 -13.57
C ASP A 242 -30.77 -40.29 -14.64
N ARG A 243 -32.05 -40.04 -14.37
CA ARG A 243 -33.11 -40.21 -15.36
C ARG A 243 -33.11 -38.99 -16.26
N PHE A 244 -32.87 -39.19 -17.55
CA PHE A 244 -32.94 -38.10 -18.53
C PHE A 244 -34.41 -37.81 -18.89
N THR A 245 -35.01 -36.85 -18.19
CA THR A 245 -36.41 -36.45 -18.36
C THR A 245 -36.55 -35.40 -19.46
N LYS A 246 -37.72 -34.76 -19.60
CA LYS A 246 -37.90 -33.63 -20.53
C LYS A 246 -37.10 -32.40 -20.10
N HIS A 247 -36.85 -32.25 -18.80
CA HIS A 247 -36.09 -31.11 -18.29
C HIS A 247 -34.63 -31.15 -18.75
N GLU A 248 -33.99 -32.33 -18.71
CA GLU A 248 -32.61 -32.48 -19.16
C GLU A 248 -32.44 -32.22 -20.67
N GLN A 249 -33.51 -32.32 -21.46
CA GLN A 249 -33.47 -31.94 -22.88
C GLN A 249 -33.24 -30.43 -23.10
N GLN A 250 -33.50 -29.60 -22.09
CA GLN A 250 -33.35 -28.14 -22.17
C GLN A 250 -31.93 -27.69 -21.78
N ILE A 251 -31.09 -28.60 -21.27
CA ILE A 251 -29.72 -28.28 -20.81
C ILE A 251 -28.87 -27.66 -21.94
N PRO A 252 -28.83 -28.20 -23.18
CA PRO A 252 -28.13 -27.55 -24.29
C PRO A 252 -28.51 -26.07 -24.46
N GLN A 253 -29.81 -25.80 -24.51
CA GLN A 253 -30.34 -24.46 -24.73
C GLN A 253 -30.05 -23.55 -23.53
N GLN A 254 -30.12 -24.07 -22.31
CA GLN A 254 -29.73 -23.34 -21.11
C GLN A 254 -28.25 -22.94 -21.16
N ILE A 255 -27.35 -23.86 -21.52
CA ILE A 255 -25.92 -23.55 -21.63
C ILE A 255 -25.65 -22.50 -22.72
N GLU A 256 -26.30 -22.63 -23.88
CA GLU A 256 -26.17 -21.64 -24.96
C GLU A 256 -26.74 -20.27 -24.58
N MET A 257 -27.82 -20.20 -23.80
CA MET A 257 -28.34 -18.94 -23.27
C MET A 257 -27.38 -18.29 -22.27
N MET A 258 -26.67 -19.08 -21.47
CA MET A 258 -25.76 -18.60 -20.43
C MET A 258 -24.41 -18.14 -21.00
N PHE A 259 -23.83 -18.96 -21.88
CA PHE A 259 -22.46 -18.77 -22.36
C PHE A 259 -22.38 -18.35 -23.82
N GLY A 260 -23.47 -18.42 -24.58
CA GLY A 260 -23.52 -18.10 -25.99
C GLY A 260 -23.44 -19.34 -26.88
N GLN A 261 -23.60 -19.10 -28.18
CA GLN A 261 -23.54 -20.13 -29.21
C GLN A 261 -22.16 -20.81 -29.27
N GLU A 262 -22.12 -22.00 -29.86
CA GLU A 262 -20.91 -22.81 -30.08
C GLU A 262 -20.24 -23.38 -28.82
N VAL A 263 -20.76 -23.08 -27.63
CA VAL A 263 -20.25 -23.60 -26.35
C VAL A 263 -20.19 -25.14 -26.30
N LEU A 264 -21.14 -25.82 -26.96
CA LEU A 264 -21.19 -27.28 -27.04
C LEU A 264 -20.03 -27.89 -27.85
N LYS A 265 -19.44 -27.13 -28.78
CA LYS A 265 -18.22 -27.54 -29.51
C LYS A 265 -17.02 -27.68 -28.58
N TYR A 266 -17.04 -26.96 -27.46
CA TYR A 266 -16.02 -26.99 -26.40
C TYR A 266 -16.51 -27.77 -25.16
N SER A 267 -17.56 -28.58 -25.29
CA SER A 267 -18.16 -29.33 -24.19
C SER A 267 -17.88 -30.83 -24.27
N ILE A 268 -17.76 -31.46 -23.10
CA ILE A 268 -17.67 -32.91 -22.91
C ILE A 268 -18.70 -33.31 -21.86
N ILE A 269 -19.45 -34.38 -22.10
CA ILE A 269 -20.38 -34.93 -21.11
C ILE A 269 -19.59 -35.75 -20.09
N LEU A 270 -19.64 -35.39 -18.81
CA LEU A 270 -18.98 -36.11 -17.73
C LEU A 270 -20.00 -36.89 -16.92
N PHE A 271 -19.87 -38.21 -16.88
CA PHE A 271 -20.66 -39.09 -16.04
C PHE A 271 -19.95 -39.38 -14.73
N THR A 272 -20.61 -39.13 -13.59
CA THR A 272 -20.12 -39.44 -12.24
C THR A 272 -20.77 -40.69 -11.69
N TYR A 273 -20.21 -41.23 -10.61
CA TYR A 273 -20.63 -42.50 -9.99
C TYR A 273 -20.43 -43.70 -10.91
N GLY A 274 -19.31 -43.75 -11.65
CA GLY A 274 -18.99 -44.83 -12.58
C GLY A 274 -18.94 -46.22 -11.92
N ASP A 275 -18.67 -46.29 -10.62
CA ASP A 275 -18.76 -47.50 -9.79
C ASP A 275 -20.15 -48.17 -9.85
N LEU A 276 -21.21 -47.38 -10.00
CA LEU A 276 -22.59 -47.87 -10.07
C LEU A 276 -22.94 -48.54 -11.40
N LEU A 277 -22.06 -48.49 -12.40
CA LEU A 277 -22.27 -49.17 -13.68
C LEU A 277 -22.29 -50.70 -13.54
N LYS A 278 -21.64 -51.28 -12.51
CA LYS A 278 -21.65 -52.73 -12.21
C LYS A 278 -21.44 -53.63 -13.44
N GLY A 279 -20.48 -53.27 -14.30
CA GLY A 279 -20.15 -54.00 -15.54
C GLY A 279 -21.00 -53.64 -16.76
N LYS A 280 -21.97 -52.72 -16.66
CA LYS A 280 -22.68 -52.16 -17.81
C LYS A 280 -21.82 -51.07 -18.49
N SER A 281 -21.81 -51.07 -19.82
CA SER A 281 -21.16 -50.01 -20.59
C SER A 281 -22.00 -48.72 -20.58
N ILE A 282 -21.35 -47.58 -20.41
CA ILE A 282 -21.99 -46.25 -20.48
C ILE A 282 -22.55 -45.99 -21.89
N GLU A 283 -21.88 -46.50 -22.92
CA GLU A 283 -22.30 -46.42 -24.31
C GLU A 283 -23.66 -47.09 -24.51
N ASN A 284 -23.91 -48.22 -23.84
CA ASN A 284 -25.21 -48.89 -23.88
C ASN A 284 -26.30 -48.06 -23.18
N LEU A 285 -25.98 -47.34 -22.11
CA LEU A 285 -26.93 -46.42 -21.46
C LEU A 285 -27.26 -45.22 -22.35
N ILE A 286 -26.24 -44.63 -23.00
CA ILE A 286 -26.42 -43.53 -23.97
C ILE A 286 -27.25 -44.02 -25.16
N LYS A 287 -26.96 -45.21 -25.70
CA LYS A 287 -27.76 -45.83 -26.77
C LYS A 287 -29.19 -46.12 -26.30
N GLY A 288 -29.40 -46.53 -25.06
CA GLY A 288 -30.75 -46.78 -24.53
C GLY A 288 -31.64 -45.54 -24.42
N ASN A 289 -31.07 -44.33 -24.45
CA ASN A 289 -31.80 -43.08 -24.29
C ASN A 289 -31.55 -42.12 -25.46
N SER A 290 -32.53 -42.01 -26.36
CA SER A 290 -32.42 -41.17 -27.57
C SER A 290 -32.12 -39.70 -27.28
N ARG A 291 -32.57 -39.18 -26.13
CA ARG A 291 -32.38 -37.78 -25.72
C ARG A 291 -30.96 -37.54 -25.23
N MET A 292 -30.43 -38.45 -24.41
CA MET A 292 -29.03 -38.40 -23.99
C MET A 292 -28.10 -38.55 -25.20
N ARG A 293 -28.43 -39.47 -26.11
CA ARG A 293 -27.68 -39.66 -27.36
C ARG A 293 -27.60 -38.36 -28.17
N HIS A 294 -28.71 -37.64 -28.30
CA HIS A 294 -28.75 -36.34 -29.00
C HIS A 294 -27.82 -35.31 -28.33
N LEU A 295 -27.88 -35.17 -27.00
CA LEU A 295 -26.99 -34.25 -26.26
C LEU A 295 -25.51 -34.61 -26.46
N VAL A 296 -25.17 -35.90 -26.43
CA VAL A 296 -23.79 -36.38 -26.66
C VAL A 296 -23.34 -36.07 -28.10
N GLN A 297 -24.24 -36.21 -29.08
CA GLN A 297 -23.97 -35.86 -30.48
C GLN A 297 -23.75 -34.35 -30.68
N GLU A 298 -24.53 -33.50 -30.01
CA GLU A 298 -24.32 -32.04 -30.02
C GLU A 298 -22.96 -31.66 -29.42
N CYS A 299 -22.46 -32.48 -28.49
CA CYS A 299 -21.10 -32.39 -27.95
C CYS A 299 -20.07 -33.18 -28.77
N GLY A 300 -20.34 -33.49 -30.05
CA GLY A 300 -19.39 -34.16 -30.95
C GLY A 300 -19.00 -35.57 -30.52
N ASP A 301 -19.94 -36.32 -29.95
CA ASP A 301 -19.76 -37.67 -29.40
C ASP A 301 -18.73 -37.74 -28.24
N ARG A 302 -18.45 -36.61 -27.59
CA ARG A 302 -17.51 -36.52 -26.47
C ARG A 302 -18.19 -36.79 -25.14
N PHE A 303 -17.84 -37.89 -24.51
CA PHE A 303 -18.19 -38.18 -23.12
C PHE A 303 -17.03 -38.83 -22.34
N HIS A 304 -17.10 -38.79 -21.02
CA HIS A 304 -16.13 -39.40 -20.12
C HIS A 304 -16.84 -39.90 -18.84
N VAL A 305 -16.27 -40.88 -18.15
CA VAL A 305 -16.84 -41.46 -16.93
C VAL A 305 -15.81 -41.38 -15.81
N PHE A 306 -16.21 -40.84 -14.66
CA PHE A 306 -15.42 -40.85 -13.44
C PHE A 306 -16.00 -41.81 -12.41
N ASN A 307 -15.10 -42.59 -11.82
CA ASN A 307 -15.31 -43.20 -10.52
C ASN A 307 -14.60 -42.33 -9.48
N ASN A 308 -15.37 -41.45 -8.84
CA ASN A 308 -14.85 -40.53 -7.83
C ASN A 308 -14.54 -41.21 -6.48
N GLU A 309 -14.94 -42.47 -6.28
CA GLU A 309 -14.51 -43.26 -5.11
C GLU A 309 -13.08 -43.79 -5.28
N ASP A 310 -12.62 -43.93 -6.52
CA ASP A 310 -11.26 -44.36 -6.85
C ASP A 310 -10.33 -43.15 -7.05
N GLU A 311 -10.04 -42.45 -5.95
CA GLU A 311 -9.20 -41.23 -5.94
C GLU A 311 -7.77 -41.49 -6.48
N ASN A 312 -7.30 -42.75 -6.42
CA ASN A 312 -5.95 -43.13 -6.83
C ASN A 312 -5.81 -43.43 -8.32
N ASN A 313 -6.93 -43.71 -9.01
CA ASN A 313 -6.91 -43.94 -10.44
C ASN A 313 -6.70 -42.61 -11.18
N ARG A 314 -5.44 -42.30 -11.47
CA ARG A 314 -5.06 -41.13 -12.27
C ARG A 314 -5.23 -41.34 -13.77
N GLU A 315 -5.46 -42.57 -14.24
CA GLU A 315 -5.70 -42.86 -15.66
C GLU A 315 -6.99 -42.19 -16.14
N GLN A 316 -8.07 -42.23 -15.35
CA GLN A 316 -9.32 -41.53 -15.70
C GLN A 316 -9.09 -40.03 -15.94
N VAL A 317 -8.24 -39.39 -15.13
CA VAL A 317 -7.92 -37.97 -15.27
C VAL A 317 -7.06 -37.72 -16.50
N ASN A 318 -6.06 -38.57 -16.75
CA ASN A 318 -5.20 -38.49 -17.94
C ASN A 318 -6.01 -38.61 -19.23
N ASP A 319 -6.91 -39.59 -19.29
CA ASP A 319 -7.80 -39.82 -20.42
C ASP A 319 -8.74 -38.63 -20.66
N LEU A 320 -9.31 -38.05 -19.61
CA LEU A 320 -10.11 -36.84 -19.72
C LEU A 320 -9.29 -35.67 -20.29
N LEU A 321 -8.08 -35.44 -19.75
CA LEU A 321 -7.21 -34.35 -20.21
C LEU A 321 -6.77 -34.57 -21.66
N GLN A 322 -6.53 -35.81 -22.08
CA GLN A 322 -6.22 -36.13 -23.48
C GLN A 322 -7.42 -35.84 -24.40
N LYS A 323 -8.65 -36.19 -23.99
CA LYS A 323 -9.86 -35.82 -24.75
C LYS A 323 -10.01 -34.31 -24.88
N ILE A 324 -9.68 -33.57 -23.82
CA ILE A 324 -9.67 -32.10 -23.85
C ILE A 324 -8.59 -31.59 -24.80
N ASP A 325 -7.39 -32.16 -24.79
CA ASP A 325 -6.30 -31.79 -25.71
C ASP A 325 -6.72 -31.94 -27.17
N THR A 326 -7.28 -33.10 -27.54
CA THR A 326 -7.81 -33.35 -28.89
C THR A 326 -8.92 -32.36 -29.26
N MET A 327 -9.81 -32.03 -28.31
CA MET A 327 -10.87 -31.05 -28.54
C MET A 327 -10.33 -29.63 -28.75
N ILE A 328 -9.25 -29.24 -28.05
CA ILE A 328 -8.59 -27.95 -28.25
C ILE A 328 -7.96 -27.87 -29.64
N GLU A 329 -7.31 -28.94 -30.09
CA GLU A 329 -6.72 -29.04 -31.43
C GLU A 329 -7.78 -28.93 -32.53
N GLN A 330 -8.93 -29.59 -32.35
CA GLN A 330 -10.05 -29.54 -33.31
C GLN A 330 -10.70 -28.17 -33.40
N ASN A 331 -10.72 -27.40 -32.31
CA ASN A 331 -11.37 -26.09 -32.24
C ASN A 331 -10.40 -24.91 -32.36
N ASP A 332 -9.10 -25.16 -32.60
CA ASP A 332 -8.04 -24.15 -32.68
C ASP A 332 -7.95 -23.23 -31.43
N GLY A 333 -8.10 -23.82 -30.24
CA GLY A 333 -7.87 -23.11 -28.98
C GLY A 333 -8.98 -23.24 -27.94
N TYR A 334 -9.38 -22.11 -27.36
CA TYR A 334 -10.34 -22.02 -26.27
C TYR A 334 -11.62 -21.29 -26.69
N TYR A 335 -12.72 -21.60 -26.00
CA TYR A 335 -13.99 -20.93 -26.22
C TYR A 335 -13.89 -19.45 -25.85
N SER A 336 -14.26 -18.56 -26.77
CA SER A 336 -14.29 -17.12 -26.50
C SER A 336 -15.47 -16.47 -27.20
N ASN A 337 -16.05 -15.48 -26.53
CA ASN A 337 -17.09 -14.61 -27.07
C ASN A 337 -16.90 -13.18 -26.53
N GLN A 338 -17.86 -12.29 -26.79
CA GLN A 338 -17.82 -10.91 -26.31
C GLN A 338 -17.71 -10.81 -24.78
N MET A 339 -18.47 -11.63 -24.02
CA MET A 339 -18.44 -11.62 -22.56
C MET A 339 -17.05 -11.96 -22.02
N PHE A 340 -16.39 -12.96 -22.62
CA PHE A 340 -15.03 -13.35 -22.26
C PHE A 340 -13.98 -12.30 -22.60
N GLN A 341 -14.13 -11.62 -23.75
CA GLN A 341 -13.27 -10.51 -24.15
C GLN A 341 -13.41 -9.31 -23.22
N ASP A 342 -14.64 -8.96 -22.83
CA ASP A 342 -14.92 -7.88 -21.88
C ASP A 342 -14.35 -8.20 -20.49
N ALA A 343 -14.58 -9.43 -20.00
CA ALA A 343 -13.96 -9.90 -18.76
C ALA A 343 -12.42 -9.89 -18.83
N GLN A 344 -11.84 -10.20 -19.99
CA GLN A 344 -10.39 -10.15 -20.18
C GLN A 344 -9.86 -8.71 -20.17
N ARG A 345 -10.55 -7.77 -20.82
CA ARG A 345 -10.21 -6.34 -20.77
C ARG A 345 -10.24 -5.83 -19.35
N PHE A 346 -11.33 -6.09 -18.63
CA PHE A 346 -11.49 -5.66 -17.25
C PHE A 346 -10.38 -6.21 -16.33
N ARG A 347 -10.04 -7.50 -16.42
CA ARG A 347 -8.93 -8.08 -15.62
C ARG A 347 -7.58 -7.48 -15.93
N ARG A 348 -7.30 -7.16 -17.21
CA ARG A 348 -6.05 -6.47 -17.58
C ARG A 348 -5.98 -5.06 -17.00
N GLU A 349 -7.11 -4.34 -16.97
CA GLU A 349 -7.18 -3.00 -16.40
C GLU A 349 -7.01 -2.99 -14.88
N GLU A 350 -7.66 -3.94 -14.19
CA GLU A 350 -7.48 -4.14 -12.75
C GLU A 350 -6.02 -4.46 -12.40
N GLU A 351 -5.39 -5.36 -13.15
CA GLU A 351 -3.99 -5.72 -12.92
C GLU A 351 -3.04 -4.54 -13.15
N LYS A 352 -3.27 -3.75 -14.21
CA LYS A 352 -2.53 -2.49 -14.43
C LYS A 352 -2.73 -1.49 -13.30
N ARG A 353 -3.95 -1.37 -12.77
CA ARG A 353 -4.24 -0.48 -11.62
C ARG A 353 -3.48 -0.95 -10.39
N ARG A 354 -3.51 -2.26 -10.09
CA ARG A 354 -2.78 -2.86 -8.97
C ARG A 354 -1.27 -2.64 -9.09
N GLN A 355 -0.69 -2.84 -10.27
CA GLN A 355 0.73 -2.59 -10.54
C GLN A 355 1.10 -1.12 -10.30
N ARG A 356 0.31 -0.18 -10.82
CA ARG A 356 0.53 1.25 -10.56
C ARG A 356 0.44 1.61 -9.07
N GLU A 357 -0.49 1.00 -8.34
CA GLU A 357 -0.60 1.22 -6.89
C GLU A 357 0.60 0.64 -6.12
N GLU A 358 1.14 -0.50 -6.55
CA GLU A 358 2.35 -1.09 -5.97
C GLU A 358 3.60 -0.28 -6.30
N GLU A 359 3.75 0.18 -7.53
CA GLU A 359 4.82 1.10 -7.95
C GLU A 359 4.74 2.41 -7.17
N TRP A 360 3.56 3.00 -7.05
CA TRP A 360 3.33 4.19 -6.24
C TRP A 360 3.75 3.99 -4.78
N LYS A 361 3.39 2.86 -4.16
CA LYS A 361 3.80 2.52 -2.80
C LYS A 361 5.31 2.38 -2.68
N LYS A 362 5.98 1.70 -3.61
CA LYS A 362 7.44 1.56 -3.63
C LYS A 362 8.13 2.92 -3.74
N GLN A 363 7.64 3.78 -4.64
CA GLN A 363 8.18 5.14 -4.79
C GLN A 363 8.02 5.96 -3.50
N GLN A 364 6.88 5.84 -2.81
CA GLN A 364 6.67 6.52 -1.52
C GLN A 364 7.61 5.98 -0.44
N GLU A 365 7.81 4.67 -0.36
CA GLU A 365 8.77 4.05 0.56
C GLU A 365 10.21 4.50 0.30
N GLU A 366 10.60 4.61 -0.97
CA GLU A 366 11.92 5.11 -1.39
C GLU A 366 12.08 6.59 -1.03
N ASN A 367 11.10 7.44 -1.34
CA ASN A 367 11.12 8.85 -0.96
C ASN A 367 11.23 9.05 0.57
N VAL A 368 10.58 8.19 1.37
CA VAL A 368 10.70 8.22 2.83
C VAL A 368 12.10 7.78 3.29
N LYS A 369 12.68 6.75 2.66
CA LYS A 369 14.06 6.32 2.95
C LYS A 369 15.07 7.43 2.66
N ASP A 370 14.94 8.11 1.52
CA ASP A 370 15.81 9.22 1.14
C ASP A 370 15.69 10.39 2.13
N ARG A 371 14.47 10.72 2.55
CA ARG A 371 14.24 11.75 3.58
C ARG A 371 14.90 11.37 4.91
N ILE A 372 14.76 10.12 5.34
CA ILE A 372 15.41 9.63 6.57
C ILE A 372 16.93 9.69 6.44
N GLN A 373 17.50 9.34 5.27
CA GLN A 373 18.93 9.41 5.03
C GLN A 373 19.45 10.85 5.05
N ASN A 374 18.72 11.79 4.45
CA ASN A 374 19.07 13.21 4.49
C ASN A 374 19.05 13.76 5.92
N ILE A 375 18.00 13.46 6.70
CA ILE A 375 17.90 13.87 8.10
C ILE A 375 19.07 13.29 8.92
N ARG A 376 19.43 12.02 8.70
CA ARG A 376 20.59 11.39 9.36
C ARG A 376 21.90 12.10 9.00
N ALA A 377 22.11 12.40 7.71
CA ALA A 377 23.31 13.10 7.26
C ALA A 377 23.40 14.53 7.84
N GLU A 378 22.28 15.26 7.90
CA GLU A 378 22.22 16.59 8.53
C GLU A 378 22.54 16.51 10.02
N TYR A 379 21.98 15.55 10.73
CA TYR A 379 22.25 15.32 12.15
C TYR A 379 23.74 15.01 12.41
N GLU A 380 24.33 14.13 11.60
CA GLU A 380 25.75 13.77 11.67
C GLU A 380 26.66 14.99 11.39
N ALA A 381 26.33 15.78 10.37
CA ALA A 381 27.07 16.99 10.05
C ALA A 381 26.99 18.02 11.19
N HIS A 382 25.82 18.18 11.81
CA HIS A 382 25.65 19.06 12.96
C HIS A 382 26.45 18.56 14.17
N ARG A 383 26.43 17.25 14.44
CA ARG A 383 27.21 16.62 15.52
C ARG A 383 28.71 16.86 15.34
N LEU A 384 29.23 16.64 14.14
CA LEU A 384 30.66 16.83 13.83
C LEU A 384 31.08 18.31 13.90
N LYS A 385 30.19 19.25 13.54
CA LYS A 385 30.45 20.69 13.72
C LYS A 385 30.55 21.06 15.20
N ALA A 386 29.63 20.57 16.04
CA ALA A 386 29.64 20.83 17.47
C ALA A 386 30.84 20.19 18.19
N GLU A 387 31.32 19.04 17.73
CA GLU A 387 32.55 18.42 18.22
C GLU A 387 33.78 19.24 17.85
N ARG A 388 33.92 19.65 16.58
CA ARG A 388 35.02 20.53 16.15
C ARG A 388 35.08 21.85 16.92
N GLN A 389 33.92 22.46 17.20
CA GLN A 389 33.87 23.68 18.02
C GLN A 389 34.38 23.45 19.44
N ARG A 390 33.96 22.34 20.08
CA ARG A 390 34.44 21.98 21.42
C ARG A 390 35.95 21.70 21.44
N GLU A 391 36.48 21.03 20.43
CA GLU A 391 37.93 20.79 20.29
C GLU A 391 38.71 22.09 20.10
N GLU A 392 38.21 23.02 19.28
CA GLU A 392 38.83 24.33 19.09
C GLU A 392 38.82 25.17 20.37
N GLU A 393 37.71 25.18 21.11
CA GLU A 393 37.58 25.83 22.41
C GLU A 393 38.53 25.21 23.44
N TRP A 394 38.57 23.88 23.53
CA TRP A 394 39.50 23.16 24.38
C TRP A 394 40.95 23.50 24.06
N ARG A 395 41.32 23.54 22.77
CA ARG A 395 42.67 23.91 22.33
C ARG A 395 43.02 25.34 22.73
N LYS A 396 42.09 26.29 22.64
CA LYS A 396 42.30 27.67 23.10
C LYS A 396 42.54 27.72 24.61
N GLN A 397 41.75 27.00 25.40
CA GLN A 397 41.93 26.90 26.84
C GLN A 397 43.30 26.30 27.21
N GLN A 398 43.74 25.25 26.51
CA GLN A 398 45.05 24.64 26.75
C GLN A 398 46.20 25.61 26.47
N LEU A 399 46.13 26.38 25.38
CA LEU A 399 47.14 27.41 25.08
C LEU A 399 47.16 28.54 26.12
N GLU A 400 46.02 28.86 26.73
CA GLU A 400 45.93 29.84 27.80
C GLU A 400 46.50 29.32 29.12
N ILE A 401 46.17 28.08 29.49
CA ILE A 401 46.78 27.37 30.64
C ILE A 401 48.29 27.35 30.49
N GLU A 402 48.81 27.00 29.31
CA GLU A 402 50.26 26.92 29.09
C GLU A 402 50.92 28.32 29.15
N ARG A 403 50.28 29.36 28.63
CA ARG A 403 50.76 30.74 28.78
C ARG A 403 50.86 31.16 30.24
N VAL A 404 49.83 30.88 31.04
CA VAL A 404 49.83 31.18 32.49
C VAL A 404 50.91 30.38 33.20
N ARG A 405 51.09 29.10 32.84
CA ARG A 405 52.14 28.24 33.39
C ARG A 405 53.53 28.82 33.14
N ILE A 406 53.82 29.25 31.92
CA ILE A 406 55.10 29.89 31.56
C ILE A 406 55.29 31.19 32.35
N GLN A 407 54.25 32.01 32.51
CA GLN A 407 54.33 33.23 33.33
C GLN A 407 54.62 32.93 34.80
N MET A 408 53.94 31.94 35.39
CA MET A 408 54.21 31.52 36.77
C MET A 408 55.63 30.97 36.94
N GLN A 409 56.17 30.26 35.95
CA GLN A 409 57.56 29.80 35.98
C GLN A 409 58.54 30.97 35.99
N LYS A 410 58.33 31.97 35.12
CA LYS A 410 59.17 33.19 35.11
C LYS A 410 59.11 33.93 36.44
N MET A 411 57.91 34.15 36.95
CA MET A 411 57.72 34.81 38.24
C MET A 411 58.38 34.03 39.39
N ARG A 412 58.28 32.70 39.38
CA ARG A 412 58.98 31.85 40.35
C ARG A 412 60.49 32.01 40.26
N THR A 413 61.07 31.98 39.06
CA THR A 413 62.52 32.15 38.88
C THR A 413 62.99 33.54 39.29
N GLU A 414 62.22 34.59 38.99
CA GLU A 414 62.51 35.96 39.44
C GLU A 414 62.44 36.07 40.96
N TYR A 415 61.43 35.46 41.58
CA TYR A 415 61.29 35.41 43.03
C TYR A 415 62.44 34.64 43.69
N GLU A 416 62.82 33.49 43.15
CA GLU A 416 63.96 32.69 43.65
C GLU A 416 65.28 33.48 43.56
N ALA A 417 65.53 34.18 42.44
CA ALA A 417 66.71 35.03 42.28
C ALA A 417 66.72 36.22 43.25
N GLU A 418 65.55 36.84 43.49
CA GLU A 418 65.44 37.95 44.45
C GLU A 418 65.65 37.47 45.90
N VAL A 419 65.10 36.30 46.25
CA VAL A 419 65.38 35.67 47.55
C VAL A 419 66.87 35.37 47.70
N GLU A 420 67.52 34.81 46.68
CA GLU A 420 68.95 34.53 46.69
C GLU A 420 69.77 35.82 46.89
N ARG A 421 69.43 36.89 46.17
CA ARG A 421 70.05 38.21 46.31
C ARG A 421 69.91 38.76 47.73
N LEU A 422 68.70 38.73 48.30
CA LEU A 422 68.43 39.20 49.66
C LEU A 422 69.19 38.36 50.70
N THR A 423 69.29 37.04 50.49
CA THR A 423 70.09 36.18 51.37
C THR A 423 71.59 36.48 51.28
N ALA A 424 72.13 36.76 50.09
CA ALA A 424 73.52 37.15 49.91
C ALA A 424 73.82 38.54 50.52
N GLU A 425 72.91 39.50 50.37
CA GLU A 425 73.01 40.81 51.04
C GLU A 425 73.01 40.66 52.56
N ARG A 426 72.12 39.80 53.11
CA ARG A 426 72.10 39.48 54.54
C ARG A 426 73.40 38.85 55.01
N GLN A 427 73.95 37.90 54.26
CA GLN A 427 75.24 37.27 54.59
C GLN A 427 76.38 38.29 54.59
N ARG A 428 76.47 39.17 53.58
CA ARG A 428 77.46 40.24 53.53
C ARG A 428 77.31 41.24 54.68
N ALA A 429 76.09 41.58 55.06
CA ALA A 429 75.83 42.45 56.21
C ALA A 429 76.26 41.78 57.53
N GLU A 430 76.01 40.48 57.68
CA GLU A 430 76.48 39.70 58.84
C GLU A 430 78.02 39.58 58.86
N GLU A 431 78.67 39.39 57.71
CA GLU A 431 80.14 39.41 57.58
C GLU A 431 80.72 40.79 57.91
N TRP A 432 80.13 41.86 57.36
CA TRP A 432 80.52 43.25 57.65
C TRP A 432 80.35 43.58 59.13
N ARG A 433 79.26 43.11 59.77
CA ARG A 433 79.04 43.24 61.22
C ARG A 433 80.11 42.51 62.01
N LYS A 434 80.45 41.27 61.66
CA LYS A 434 81.56 40.52 62.31
C LYS A 434 82.90 41.23 62.13
N GLN A 435 83.13 41.88 60.98
CA GLN A 435 84.36 42.64 60.70
C GLN A 435 84.43 43.96 61.48
N GLN A 436 83.29 44.63 61.70
CA GLN A 436 83.15 45.80 62.58
C GLN A 436 83.34 45.41 64.05
N GLU A 437 82.67 44.37 64.54
CA GLU A 437 82.84 43.84 65.90
C GLU A 437 84.31 43.44 66.16
N SER A 438 85.00 42.85 65.18
CA SER A 438 86.44 42.55 65.27
C SER A 438 87.35 43.78 65.26
N ARG A 439 86.97 44.88 64.58
CA ARG A 439 87.69 46.17 64.60
C ARG A 439 87.45 46.95 65.89
N GLU A 440 86.25 46.86 66.46
CA GLU A 440 85.89 47.48 67.73
C GLU A 440 86.51 46.72 68.93
N GLN A 441 86.54 45.38 68.91
CA GLN A 441 87.24 44.57 69.94
C GLN A 441 88.77 44.67 69.89
N SER A 442 89.35 45.23 68.82
CA SER A 442 90.79 45.44 68.68
C SER A 442 91.23 46.90 68.89
N ASN A 443 90.34 47.79 69.36
CA ASN A 443 90.69 49.17 69.66
C ASN A 443 90.75 49.44 71.18
N PRO A 444 91.94 49.43 71.80
CA PRO A 444 92.08 49.68 73.23
C PRO A 444 91.64 51.08 73.68
N GLU A 445 91.57 52.07 72.76
CA GLU A 445 91.10 53.43 73.08
C GLU A 445 89.56 53.52 73.17
N PHE A 446 88.82 52.63 72.49
CA PHE A 446 87.35 52.65 72.48
C PHE A 446 86.75 52.08 73.77
N GLU A 447 87.35 51.04 74.36
CA GLU A 447 86.93 50.49 75.66
C GLU A 447 87.13 51.48 76.82
N GLU A 448 88.18 52.31 76.76
CA GLU A 448 88.40 53.37 77.74
C GLU A 448 87.41 54.54 77.58
N PHE A 449 87.03 54.84 76.32
CA PHE A 449 85.97 55.79 75.99
C PHE A 449 84.58 55.28 76.39
N TYR A 450 84.25 54.00 76.17
CA TYR A 450 82.94 53.41 76.47
C TYR A 450 82.66 53.39 77.99
N ARG A 451 83.68 53.10 78.81
CA ARG A 451 83.62 53.24 80.28
C ARG A 451 83.43 54.68 80.78
N GLN A 452 83.77 55.66 79.95
CA GLN A 452 83.60 57.09 80.21
C GLN A 452 82.24 57.60 79.68
N TYR A 453 81.70 56.95 78.65
CA TYR A 453 80.46 57.28 77.96
C TYR A 453 79.21 56.74 78.68
N GLU A 454 79.29 55.53 79.26
CA GLU A 454 78.20 54.89 80.03
C GLU A 454 77.84 55.66 81.31
N ARG A 455 78.75 56.51 81.80
CA ARG A 455 78.55 57.34 83.00
C ARG A 455 77.74 58.62 82.78
N ARG A 456 77.37 58.98 81.53
CA ARG A 456 77.00 60.38 81.24
C ARG A 456 75.63 60.66 80.62
N PHE A 457 74.80 59.68 80.22
CA PHE A 457 73.47 60.03 79.66
C PHE A 457 72.37 59.01 79.95
N SER A 458 71.81 59.14 81.16
CA SER A 458 70.39 59.03 81.44
C SER A 458 69.60 60.14 80.72
N PHE A 459 68.33 59.87 80.38
CA PHE A 459 67.21 60.82 80.17
C PHE A 459 66.76 61.18 78.73
N SER A 460 65.55 60.70 78.44
CA SER A 460 64.38 61.25 77.70
C SER A 460 64.34 61.47 76.17
N ALA A 461 63.31 60.81 75.62
CA ALA A 461 62.65 60.89 74.31
C ALA A 461 62.10 62.26 73.86
N PHE A 462 61.91 62.41 72.54
CA PHE A 462 60.79 63.17 71.94
C PHE A 462 60.45 62.71 70.50
N ILE A 463 59.18 62.86 70.12
CA ILE A 463 58.41 62.23 69.02
C ILE A 463 58.16 63.20 67.84
N SER A 464 58.00 62.67 66.61
CA SER A 464 56.97 63.10 65.60
C SER A 464 57.00 62.13 64.40
N GLY A 465 55.93 61.40 64.02
CA GLY A 465 54.76 61.84 63.23
C GLY A 465 55.11 61.85 61.72
N THR A 466 54.50 61.17 60.74
CA THR A 466 53.11 60.71 60.48
C THR A 466 53.08 59.73 59.28
N LYS A 467 52.03 58.90 59.18
CA LYS A 467 51.76 57.83 58.18
C LYS A 467 50.92 58.30 56.97
N HIS A 468 50.92 57.55 55.86
CA HIS A 468 49.73 57.10 55.05
C HIS A 468 50.20 56.09 53.96
N THR A 469 50.09 54.76 54.12
CA THR A 469 48.98 53.78 53.84
C THR A 469 48.73 53.40 52.38
N GLY A 470 49.03 52.13 52.05
CA GLY A 470 48.47 51.40 50.91
C GLY A 470 49.11 50.01 50.72
N ILE A 471 48.37 48.95 51.03
CA ILE A 471 48.64 47.51 50.78
C ILE A 471 49.46 46.79 51.87
N GLY A 472 48.76 46.01 52.70
CA GLY A 472 49.34 44.98 53.55
C GLY A 472 48.28 43.97 53.97
N ALA A 473 48.09 42.92 53.15
CA ALA A 473 47.71 41.56 53.57
C ALA A 473 47.26 40.67 52.40
N VAL A 474 48.19 40.32 51.49
CA VAL A 474 48.25 38.95 50.93
C VAL A 474 49.71 38.49 51.04
N VAL A 475 50.20 38.37 52.28
CA VAL A 475 51.19 37.41 52.81
C VAL A 475 51.25 37.67 54.31
N GLY A 476 50.27 37.17 55.06
CA GLY A 476 50.31 37.14 56.51
C GLY A 476 50.38 35.70 56.98
N CYS A 477 51.53 35.03 56.82
CA CYS A 477 51.82 33.77 57.53
C CYS A 477 53.28 33.25 57.50
N VAL A 478 54.28 33.91 56.87
CA VAL A 478 55.66 33.33 56.85
C VAL A 478 56.79 34.27 57.29
N LEU A 479 56.60 35.59 57.39
CA LEU A 479 57.67 36.51 57.83
C LEU A 479 57.40 37.20 59.18
N GLY A 480 56.49 36.62 59.97
CA GLY A 480 56.32 36.91 61.40
C GLY A 480 57.26 36.11 62.31
N ALA A 481 58.20 35.32 61.75
CA ALA A 481 59.07 34.42 62.51
C ALA A 481 60.58 34.75 62.41
N ALA A 482 60.99 35.84 61.75
CA ALA A 482 62.42 36.10 61.50
C ALA A 482 62.98 37.44 62.03
N LEU A 483 62.17 38.33 62.60
CA LEU A 483 62.65 39.63 63.14
C LEU A 483 62.11 39.96 64.54
N GLY A 484 61.78 38.93 65.32
CA GLY A 484 61.21 39.07 66.67
C GLY A 484 62.13 38.69 67.83
N VAL A 485 63.42 38.40 67.62
CA VAL A 485 64.30 37.90 68.70
C VAL A 485 65.72 38.47 68.65
N ILE A 486 65.91 39.78 68.46
CA ILE A 486 67.07 40.59 68.95
C ILE A 486 66.61 42.06 68.76
N SER A 487 66.11 42.85 69.69
CA SER A 487 66.39 43.12 71.10
C SER A 487 65.21 43.92 71.70
N GLY A 488 64.71 43.60 72.90
CA GLY A 488 63.64 44.37 73.58
C GLY A 488 64.12 45.71 74.16
N PRO A 489 63.39 46.38 75.09
CA PRO A 489 61.96 46.43 75.34
C PRO A 489 61.41 47.87 75.11
N ALA A 490 60.96 48.18 73.90
CA ALA A 490 60.05 49.30 73.59
C ALA A 490 59.46 49.03 72.19
N GLY A 491 58.17 48.88 71.94
CA GLY A 491 57.00 48.90 72.79
C GLY A 491 55.87 48.23 72.03
N VAL A 492 55.03 47.58 72.81
CA VAL A 492 53.78 46.94 72.40
C VAL A 492 52.66 48.00 72.40
N ALA A 493 51.71 47.81 71.47
CA ALA A 493 50.32 48.30 71.47
C ALA A 493 50.06 49.76 71.02
N VAL A 494 48.92 50.12 70.41
CA VAL A 494 47.52 49.65 70.54
C VAL A 494 46.78 49.87 69.18
N GLY A 495 45.98 48.92 68.66
CA GLY A 495 44.49 48.89 68.70
C GLY A 495 43.81 50.16 68.15
N GLY A 496 42.82 50.20 67.24
CA GLY A 496 41.88 49.26 66.61
C GLY A 496 40.68 50.08 66.08
N VAL A 497 39.83 49.49 65.21
CA VAL A 497 38.37 49.78 65.02
C VAL A 497 38.02 51.09 64.24
N VAL A 498 37.10 51.23 63.26
CA VAL A 498 36.11 50.40 62.52
C VAL A 498 35.65 51.20 61.29
N GLY A 499 35.44 50.56 60.13
CA GLY A 499 34.11 50.40 59.50
C GLY A 499 34.11 51.00 58.08
N GLY A 500 33.54 50.44 57.01
CA GLY A 500 32.63 49.32 56.81
C GLY A 500 31.69 49.71 55.65
N VAL A 501 31.54 48.82 54.64
CA VAL A 501 30.46 48.78 53.62
C VAL A 501 30.55 49.89 52.54
N VAL A 502 30.62 49.69 51.22
CA VAL A 502 29.83 48.91 50.22
C VAL A 502 30.78 48.75 49.00
N GLY A 503 30.98 47.61 48.31
CA GLY A 503 30.03 46.70 47.71
C GLY A 503 29.93 46.97 46.19
N GLY A 504 30.62 46.20 45.34
CA GLY A 504 30.37 46.17 43.89
C GLY A 504 31.54 45.73 43.01
N ALA A 505 31.44 44.53 42.42
CA ALA A 505 32.30 43.93 41.38
C ALA A 505 33.75 43.64 41.82
N VAL A 506 34.19 42.41 42.11
CA VAL A 506 34.18 41.22 41.25
C VAL A 506 34.06 39.97 42.13
N GLY A 507 32.82 39.61 42.45
CA GLY A 507 32.43 38.39 43.17
C GLY A 507 31.80 37.36 42.24
N GLY A 508 32.40 37.13 41.07
CA GLY A 508 31.84 36.24 40.05
C GLY A 508 32.92 35.69 39.12
N ALA A 509 33.77 34.78 39.62
CA ALA A 509 34.59 33.92 38.76
C ALA A 509 35.21 32.67 39.43
N VAL A 510 35.18 32.52 40.77
CA VAL A 510 35.80 31.35 41.43
C VAL A 510 34.84 30.64 42.42
N GLY A 511 33.53 30.89 42.29
CA GLY A 511 32.47 30.31 43.13
C GLY A 511 31.63 29.21 42.46
N THR A 512 31.93 28.80 41.23
CA THR A 512 31.17 27.79 40.47
C THR A 512 32.01 26.58 40.07
N MET A 513 33.10 26.32 40.80
CA MET A 513 33.89 25.09 40.66
C MET A 513 33.99 24.29 41.98
N TYR A 514 32.94 24.35 42.81
CA TYR A 514 32.76 23.42 43.94
C TYR A 514 31.28 23.05 44.17
N ARG A 515 30.53 22.87 43.08
CA ARG A 515 29.16 22.33 43.12
C ARG A 515 28.80 21.48 41.89
N VAL A 516 29.72 20.61 41.47
CA VAL A 516 29.47 19.49 40.52
C VAL A 516 30.19 18.19 40.96
N PHE A 517 30.55 18.08 42.23
CA PHE A 517 30.98 16.79 42.82
C PHE A 517 30.34 16.59 44.20
N LYS A 518 29.00 16.67 44.25
CA LYS A 518 28.16 15.88 45.17
C LYS A 518 26.67 16.01 44.81
N GLU A 519 26.32 15.35 43.72
CA GLU A 519 25.07 14.65 43.36
C GLU A 519 25.35 14.00 41.99
#